data_AF-A0A7J4T437-F1
#
_entry.id   AF-A0A7J4T437-F1
#
_cell.length_a   1.000
_cell.length_b   1.000
_cell.length_c   1.000
_cell.angle_alpha   90.00
_cell.angle_beta   90.00
_cell.angle_gamma   90.00
#
_symmetry.space_group_name_H-M   'P 1'
#
loop_
_entity.id
_entity.type
_entity.pdbx_description
1 polymer ?
#
loop_
_entity_poly.entity_id
_entity_poly.type
_entity_poly.pdbx_seq_one_letter_code
_entity_poly.pdbx_strand_id
1 'polypeptide(L)'
;MEGYGKTGKDTKCPVMHGSMTNTEYGMANRDWWPKQIDLSILHQHDKKSNPMGEDFNYRKEFEKLDYAALKKDLHALMTDSQDWWPADYGHYGGFFIRMTWHAAGTYRTGDGRGGGGTGAQRFAPLNSWPDNGNLDKARRLLWPIKKKYGNSISWADLLILTGNIAIESMGGPVFGFGGGRADIWHPEEDIYWGAEDEWLGDNRYGDTRQDLQNPLAAVQMGLIYVNPQGPNANPDPLLSAQDIRETFSRMAMNDEETVALTAGGHTFGKAHGASL
;
A
#
# COMPACT_ATOMS: atom_id res chain seq x y z
N MET A 1 -3.76 30.78 28.72
CA MET A 1 -3.22 29.75 27.81
C MET A 1 -4.17 28.57 27.87
N GLU A 2 -5.19 28.57 27.02
CA GLU A 2 -6.14 27.47 26.91
C GLU A 2 -5.56 26.46 25.92
N GLY A 3 -5.33 25.23 26.39
CA GLY A 3 -4.78 24.14 25.60
C GLY A 3 -5.81 23.69 24.55
N TYR A 4 -5.58 24.08 23.30
CA TYR A 4 -6.21 23.44 22.15
C TYR A 4 -5.45 22.15 21.83
N GLY A 5 -6.02 21.04 22.29
CA GLY A 5 -5.43 19.72 22.14
C GLY A 5 -6.19 18.68 22.97
N LYS A 6 -7.52 18.63 22.84
CA LYS A 6 -8.25 17.42 23.21
C LYS A 6 -8.02 16.42 22.09
N THR A 7 -6.90 15.69 22.16
CA THR A 7 -6.81 14.40 21.49
C THR A 7 -7.89 13.50 22.08
N GLY A 8 -8.66 12.84 21.21
CA GLY A 8 -9.73 11.92 21.61
C GLY A 8 -9.22 10.89 22.63
N LYS A 9 -10.13 10.40 23.49
CA LYS A 9 -9.81 9.38 24.50
C LYS A 9 -9.29 8.05 23.90
N ASP A 10 -9.39 7.88 22.59
CA ASP A 10 -9.25 6.59 21.92
C ASP A 10 -7.86 6.29 21.34
N THR A 11 -6.90 7.23 21.41
CA THR A 11 -5.51 7.03 20.92
C THR A 11 -4.47 6.77 22.01
N LYS A 12 -4.87 6.62 23.28
CA LYS A 12 -3.93 6.34 24.37
C LYS A 12 -3.92 4.84 24.70
N CYS A 13 -2.73 4.22 24.67
CA CYS A 13 -2.55 2.85 25.13
C CYS A 13 -3.05 2.71 26.59
N PRO A 14 -3.95 1.75 26.89
CA PRO A 14 -4.61 1.65 28.20
C PRO A 14 -3.74 1.04 29.30
N VAL A 15 -2.50 0.60 29.01
CA VAL A 15 -1.59 -0.05 29.97
C VAL A 15 -0.24 0.68 29.99
N MET A 16 0.22 1.05 31.18
CA MET A 16 1.51 1.74 31.38
C MET A 16 2.67 0.72 31.33
N HIS A 17 3.49 0.75 30.29
CA HIS A 17 4.75 0.00 30.21
C HIS A 17 5.94 0.91 30.51
N GLY A 18 6.84 0.49 31.40
CA GLY A 18 8.01 1.25 31.80
C GLY A 18 9.25 0.93 30.96
N SER A 19 9.55 1.76 29.96
CA SER A 19 10.91 1.96 29.40
C SER A 19 10.90 3.12 28.40
N MET A 20 11.92 3.98 28.43
CA MET A 20 12.16 5.07 27.46
C MET A 20 12.52 4.59 26.04
N THR A 21 12.61 3.28 25.82
CA THR A 21 12.84 2.68 24.49
C THR A 21 11.56 2.59 23.64
N ASN A 22 10.40 2.92 24.20
CA ASN A 22 9.13 2.99 23.49
C ASN A 22 8.60 4.44 23.52
N THR A 23 8.29 4.99 22.35
CA THR A 23 7.82 6.38 22.13
C THR A 23 6.43 6.70 22.69
N GLU A 24 5.73 5.73 23.27
CA GLU A 24 4.31 5.86 23.64
C GLU A 24 4.04 6.32 25.09
N TYR A 25 5.06 6.49 25.95
CA TYR A 25 4.83 6.54 27.40
C TYR A 25 5.39 7.76 28.13
N GLY A 26 5.75 8.82 27.40
CA GLY A 26 6.09 10.13 27.95
C GLY A 26 5.77 11.25 26.96
N MET A 27 5.42 12.45 27.45
CA MET A 27 5.25 13.62 26.58
C MET A 27 6.54 13.84 25.79
N ALA A 28 6.47 13.72 24.47
CA ALA A 28 7.55 14.01 23.56
C ALA A 28 7.56 15.50 23.19
N ASN A 29 8.67 15.98 22.60
CA ASN A 29 8.78 17.36 22.15
C ASN A 29 7.63 17.75 21.19
N ARG A 30 7.18 16.82 20.33
CA ARG A 30 6.06 17.05 19.41
C ARG A 30 4.74 17.34 20.12
N ASP A 31 4.55 16.82 21.33
CA ASP A 31 3.31 17.04 22.10
C ASP A 31 3.30 18.43 22.73
N TRP A 32 4.47 18.93 23.15
CA TRP A 32 4.63 20.29 23.69
C TRP A 32 4.68 21.36 22.60
N TRP A 33 5.32 21.05 21.47
CA TRP A 33 5.51 21.96 20.34
C TRP A 33 5.01 21.33 19.03
N PRO A 34 3.70 21.15 18.86
CA PRO A 34 3.12 20.46 17.70
C PRO A 34 3.31 21.21 16.36
N LYS A 35 3.73 22.48 16.41
CA LYS A 35 4.04 23.31 15.23
C LYS A 35 5.54 23.47 14.98
N GLN A 36 6.38 22.78 15.76
CA GLN A 36 7.83 22.77 15.51
C GLN A 36 8.11 22.03 14.20
N ILE A 37 9.10 22.51 13.44
CA ILE A 37 9.55 21.82 12.24
C ILE A 37 10.08 20.42 12.60
N ASP A 38 9.60 19.41 11.88
CA ASP A 38 10.07 18.04 12.04
C ASP A 38 11.27 17.78 11.13
N LEU A 39 12.42 17.47 11.72
CA LEU A 39 13.64 17.13 10.99
C LEU A 39 13.81 15.62 10.82
N SER A 40 12.91 14.78 11.36
CA SER A 40 13.02 13.32 11.26
C SER A 40 13.06 12.82 9.83
N ILE A 41 12.31 13.49 8.96
CA ILE A 41 12.18 13.19 7.53
C ILE A 41 13.51 13.28 6.77
N LEU A 42 14.52 14.00 7.29
CA LEU A 42 15.82 14.17 6.63
C LEU A 42 16.80 13.05 6.92
N HIS A 43 16.49 12.20 7.90
CA HIS A 43 17.34 11.07 8.31
C HIS A 43 16.56 9.75 8.38
N GLN A 44 15.39 9.69 7.74
CA GLN A 44 14.71 8.43 7.48
C GLN A 44 15.56 7.56 6.55
N HIS A 45 15.44 6.25 6.70
CA HIS A 45 16.12 5.21 5.93
C HIS A 45 17.66 5.33 5.95
N ASP A 46 18.21 5.83 7.07
CA ASP A 46 19.65 5.86 7.32
C ASP A 46 20.24 4.44 7.32
N LYS A 47 21.53 4.35 6.97
CA LYS A 47 22.34 3.14 6.90
C LYS A 47 22.26 2.29 8.17
N LYS A 48 22.16 2.93 9.34
CA LYS A 48 22.08 2.23 10.64
C LYS A 48 20.85 1.32 10.77
N SER A 49 19.75 1.67 10.11
CA SER A 49 18.51 0.89 10.14
C SER A 49 18.48 -0.23 9.10
N ASN A 50 19.44 -0.24 8.17
CA ASN A 50 19.50 -1.19 7.07
C ASN A 50 20.34 -2.43 7.45
N PRO A 51 19.77 -3.64 7.49
CA PRO A 51 20.46 -4.86 7.89
C PRO A 51 21.40 -5.42 6.81
N MET A 52 21.42 -4.86 5.60
CA MET A 52 22.10 -5.44 4.44
C MET A 52 23.61 -5.13 4.39
N GLY A 53 24.10 -4.26 5.27
CA GLY A 53 25.47 -3.77 5.27
C GLY A 53 25.70 -2.66 4.22
N GLU A 54 26.75 -1.86 4.40
CA GLU A 54 26.99 -0.67 3.58
C GLU A 54 27.37 -0.98 2.12
N ASP A 55 27.96 -2.16 1.88
CA ASP A 55 28.44 -2.57 0.56
C ASP A 55 27.38 -3.29 -0.29
N PHE A 56 26.17 -3.49 0.25
CA PHE A 56 25.10 -4.19 -0.46
C PHE A 56 24.59 -3.39 -1.66
N ASN A 57 24.54 -4.03 -2.82
CA ASN A 57 24.02 -3.45 -4.05
C ASN A 57 22.90 -4.32 -4.61
N TYR A 58 21.65 -3.88 -4.42
CA TYR A 58 20.48 -4.64 -4.85
C TYR A 58 20.47 -4.95 -6.34
N ARG A 59 20.85 -3.99 -7.19
CA ARG A 59 20.89 -4.19 -8.64
C ARG A 59 21.81 -5.35 -9.03
N LYS A 60 23.01 -5.40 -8.43
CA LYS A 60 23.97 -6.50 -8.66
C LYS A 60 23.44 -7.85 -8.15
N GLU A 61 22.70 -7.88 -7.05
CA GLU A 61 22.11 -9.12 -6.54
C GLU A 61 20.90 -9.57 -7.37
N PHE A 62 20.11 -8.63 -7.86
CA PHE A 62 18.98 -8.89 -8.76
C PHE A 62 19.45 -9.42 -10.12
N GLU A 63 20.57 -8.94 -10.65
CA GLU A 63 21.17 -9.45 -11.90
C GLU A 63 21.62 -10.92 -11.80
N LYS A 64 21.88 -11.42 -10.59
CA LYS A 64 22.23 -12.84 -10.34
C LYS A 64 21.01 -13.74 -10.18
N LEU A 65 19.81 -13.17 -10.06
CA LEU A 65 18.58 -13.90 -9.81
C LEU A 65 18.28 -14.86 -10.97
N ASP A 66 18.03 -16.13 -10.65
CA ASP A 66 17.39 -17.04 -11.60
C ASP A 66 15.92 -16.66 -11.77
N TYR A 67 15.68 -15.70 -12.65
CA TYR A 67 14.36 -15.13 -12.91
C TYR A 67 13.40 -16.17 -13.49
N ALA A 68 13.90 -17.12 -14.30
CA ALA A 68 13.08 -18.19 -14.87
C ALA A 68 12.58 -19.14 -13.77
N ALA A 69 13.45 -19.53 -12.83
CA ALA A 69 13.05 -20.31 -11.68
C ALA A 69 12.06 -19.54 -10.78
N LEU A 70 12.32 -18.26 -10.50
CA LEU A 70 11.40 -17.45 -9.69
C LEU A 70 10.01 -17.38 -10.30
N LYS A 71 9.95 -17.12 -11.62
CA LYS A 71 8.69 -17.09 -12.36
C LYS A 71 7.97 -18.44 -12.29
N LYS A 72 8.68 -19.55 -12.48
CA LYS A 72 8.11 -20.90 -12.36
C LYS A 72 7.52 -21.15 -10.97
N ASP A 73 8.23 -20.77 -9.92
CA ASP A 73 7.74 -20.94 -8.55
C ASP A 73 6.52 -20.06 -8.26
N LEU A 74 6.49 -18.83 -8.78
CA LEU A 74 5.32 -17.95 -8.67
C LEU A 74 4.11 -18.54 -9.41
N HIS A 75 4.30 -19.11 -10.60
CA HIS A 75 3.22 -19.83 -11.30
C HIS A 75 2.71 -21.02 -10.49
N ALA A 76 3.59 -21.80 -9.87
CA ALA A 76 3.19 -22.92 -9.03
C ALA A 76 2.41 -22.46 -7.79
N LEU A 77 2.85 -21.37 -7.15
CA LEU A 77 2.17 -20.79 -5.99
C LEU A 77 0.73 -20.36 -6.31
N MET A 78 0.43 -19.97 -7.56
CA MET A 78 -0.91 -19.51 -7.92
C MET A 78 -1.99 -20.54 -7.61
N THR A 79 -1.69 -21.83 -7.68
CA THR A 79 -2.65 -22.93 -7.44
C THR A 79 -2.31 -23.79 -6.22
N ASP A 80 -1.28 -23.44 -5.45
CA ASP A 80 -0.87 -24.13 -4.23
C ASP A 80 -1.66 -23.63 -3.01
N SER A 81 -2.96 -23.95 -2.99
CA SER A 81 -3.89 -23.51 -1.94
C SER A 81 -3.45 -23.95 -0.55
N GLN A 82 -3.46 -23.02 0.40
CA GLN A 82 -3.09 -23.22 1.79
C GLN A 82 -4.33 -23.29 2.69
N ASP A 83 -4.37 -24.25 3.62
CA ASP A 83 -5.54 -24.45 4.51
C ASP A 83 -5.87 -23.22 5.38
N TRP A 84 -4.86 -22.44 5.77
CA TRP A 84 -5.03 -21.25 6.61
C TRP A 84 -5.56 -20.03 5.83
N TRP A 85 -5.51 -20.08 4.50
CA TRP A 85 -6.15 -19.09 3.63
C TRP A 85 -6.45 -19.71 2.25
N PRO A 86 -7.50 -20.54 2.12
CA PRO A 86 -7.76 -21.28 0.89
C PRO A 86 -7.94 -20.37 -0.33
N ALA A 87 -7.45 -20.82 -1.49
CA ALA A 87 -7.57 -20.07 -2.73
C ALA A 87 -9.00 -20.11 -3.27
N ASP A 88 -9.59 -18.94 -3.53
CA ASP A 88 -10.84 -18.87 -4.29
C ASP A 88 -10.66 -19.54 -5.66
N TYR A 89 -11.60 -20.39 -6.04
CA TYR A 89 -11.56 -21.13 -7.31
C TYR A 89 -10.28 -21.99 -7.48
N GLY A 90 -9.56 -22.29 -6.41
CA GLY A 90 -8.27 -22.98 -6.46
C GLY A 90 -7.14 -22.14 -7.07
N HIS A 91 -7.29 -20.82 -7.16
CA HIS A 91 -6.30 -19.93 -7.77
C HIS A 91 -6.17 -18.57 -7.07
N TYR A 92 -4.99 -18.21 -6.56
CA TYR A 92 -4.72 -16.93 -5.87
C TYR A 92 -4.57 -15.71 -6.80
N GLY A 93 -4.62 -15.90 -8.11
CA GLY A 93 -4.34 -14.87 -9.12
C GLY A 93 -5.05 -13.53 -8.87
N GLY A 94 -6.39 -13.52 -8.72
CA GLY A 94 -7.14 -12.29 -8.43
C GLY A 94 -6.69 -11.61 -7.13
N PHE A 95 -6.32 -12.39 -6.11
CA PHE A 95 -5.85 -11.86 -4.83
C PHE A 95 -4.48 -11.20 -4.95
N PHE A 96 -3.57 -11.78 -5.74
CA PHE A 96 -2.26 -11.18 -6.00
C PHE A 96 -2.33 -9.97 -6.94
N ILE A 97 -3.23 -9.96 -7.92
CA ILE A 97 -3.50 -8.77 -8.75
C ILE A 97 -3.94 -7.61 -7.85
N ARG A 98 -4.88 -7.84 -6.93
CA ARG A 98 -5.30 -6.83 -5.95
C ARG A 98 -4.12 -6.37 -5.08
N MET A 99 -3.30 -7.29 -4.56
CA MET A 99 -2.13 -6.94 -3.75
C MET A 99 -1.17 -6.01 -4.50
N THR A 100 -0.84 -6.34 -5.75
CA THR A 100 0.03 -5.54 -6.63
C THR A 100 -0.59 -4.18 -6.94
N TRP A 101 -1.88 -4.16 -7.30
CA TRP A 101 -2.64 -2.93 -7.55
C TRP A 101 -2.59 -2.00 -6.34
N HIS A 102 -2.88 -2.50 -5.14
CA HIS A 102 -2.85 -1.69 -3.91
C HIS A 102 -1.44 -1.25 -3.53
N ALA A 103 -0.41 -1.99 -3.90
CA ALA A 103 0.98 -1.58 -3.67
C ALA A 103 1.35 -0.41 -4.58
N ALA A 104 1.00 -0.48 -5.87
CA ALA A 104 1.28 0.57 -6.85
C ALA A 104 0.33 1.78 -6.75
N GLY A 105 -0.92 1.56 -6.37
CA GLY A 105 -2.01 2.52 -6.46
C GLY A 105 -2.05 3.55 -5.34
N THR A 106 -1.02 3.66 -4.50
CA THR A 106 -0.92 4.77 -3.54
C THR A 106 -0.15 5.98 -4.10
N TYR A 107 0.38 5.84 -5.33
CA TYR A 107 1.13 6.88 -6.01
C TYR A 107 0.29 8.14 -6.25
N ARG A 108 0.91 9.31 -6.21
CA ARG A 108 0.25 10.54 -6.63
C ARG A 108 1.18 11.50 -7.35
N THR A 109 0.66 12.21 -8.34
CA THR A 109 1.42 13.18 -9.15
C THR A 109 1.69 14.48 -8.40
N GLY A 110 0.88 14.81 -7.38
CA GLY A 110 0.97 16.07 -6.64
C GLY A 110 2.31 16.27 -5.91
N ASP A 111 2.92 15.20 -5.41
CA ASP A 111 4.21 15.22 -4.71
C ASP A 111 5.16 14.08 -5.13
N GLY A 112 4.72 13.16 -6.02
CA GLY A 112 5.50 12.02 -6.47
C GLY A 112 5.64 10.88 -5.45
N ARG A 113 4.92 10.95 -4.32
CA ARG A 113 5.01 9.98 -3.21
C ARG A 113 4.06 8.80 -3.39
N GLY A 114 4.27 7.78 -2.55
CA GLY A 114 3.55 6.52 -2.61
C GLY A 114 4.00 5.63 -3.76
N GLY A 115 3.17 4.64 -4.09
CA GLY A 115 3.43 3.67 -5.13
C GLY A 115 4.24 2.46 -4.66
N GLY A 116 4.54 1.57 -5.61
CA GLY A 116 5.14 0.27 -5.33
C GLY A 116 6.67 0.27 -5.20
N GLY A 117 7.30 1.45 -5.25
CA GLY A 117 8.75 1.61 -5.43
C GLY A 117 9.62 1.14 -4.26
N THR A 118 9.07 1.07 -3.05
CA THR A 118 9.81 0.84 -1.80
C THR A 118 9.35 -0.42 -1.04
N GLY A 119 8.24 -1.04 -1.47
CA GLY A 119 7.61 -2.14 -0.75
C GLY A 119 6.90 -1.69 0.54
N ALA A 120 6.58 -0.40 0.68
CA ALA A 120 5.98 0.21 1.87
C ALA A 120 4.66 -0.46 2.34
N GLN A 121 3.94 -1.19 1.46
CA GLN A 121 2.74 -1.94 1.84
C GLN A 121 2.98 -2.97 2.98
N ARG A 122 4.24 -3.34 3.25
CA ARG A 122 4.59 -4.22 4.38
C ARG A 122 4.70 -3.51 5.73
N PHE A 123 4.70 -2.17 5.74
CA PHE A 123 4.84 -1.32 6.91
C PHE A 123 3.57 -0.52 7.19
N ALA A 124 3.48 0.02 8.41
CA ALA A 124 2.46 1.01 8.74
C ALA A 124 2.66 2.28 7.89
N PRO A 125 1.60 3.05 7.60
CA PRO A 125 0.20 2.73 7.90
C PRO A 125 -0.42 1.75 6.89
N LEU A 126 0.22 1.56 5.72
CA LEU A 126 -0.38 0.85 4.58
C LEU A 126 -0.71 -0.61 4.89
N ASN A 127 0.07 -1.29 5.72
CA ASN A 127 -0.19 -2.67 6.12
C ASN A 127 -1.48 -2.86 6.94
N SER A 128 -2.10 -1.77 7.40
CA SER A 128 -3.29 -1.75 8.25
C SER A 128 -4.38 -0.81 7.74
N TRP A 129 -4.22 -0.22 6.55
CA TRP A 129 -5.30 0.53 5.90
C TRP A 129 -6.53 -0.37 5.69
N PRO A 130 -7.77 0.15 5.90
CA PRO A 130 -9.00 -0.59 5.66
C PRO A 130 -9.05 -1.24 4.28
N ASP A 131 -8.65 -0.50 3.24
CA ASP A 131 -8.69 -0.98 1.85
C ASP A 131 -7.63 -2.05 1.57
N ASN A 132 -6.61 -2.17 2.43
CA ASN A 132 -5.62 -3.25 2.38
C ASN A 132 -6.01 -4.48 3.21
N GLY A 133 -7.29 -4.58 3.61
CA GLY A 133 -7.84 -5.72 4.34
C GLY A 133 -7.45 -7.06 3.72
N ASN A 134 -6.99 -7.98 4.56
CA ASN A 134 -6.47 -9.31 4.24
C ASN A 134 -5.20 -9.35 3.35
N LEU A 135 -4.66 -8.24 2.85
CA LEU A 135 -3.43 -8.28 2.03
C LEU A 135 -2.18 -8.68 2.84
N ASP A 136 -2.25 -8.65 4.17
CA ASP A 136 -1.28 -9.31 5.05
C ASP A 136 -1.13 -10.81 4.73
N LYS A 137 -2.23 -11.47 4.37
CA LYS A 137 -2.26 -12.89 3.98
C LYS A 137 -1.65 -13.10 2.60
N ALA A 138 -1.94 -12.22 1.64
CA ALA A 138 -1.29 -12.25 0.32
C ALA A 138 0.24 -12.14 0.46
N ARG A 139 0.72 -11.18 1.25
CA ARG A 139 2.16 -11.04 1.52
C ARG A 139 2.73 -12.27 2.24
N ARG A 140 1.96 -12.89 3.15
CA ARG A 140 2.38 -14.11 3.84
C ARG A 140 2.51 -15.32 2.91
N LEU A 141 1.62 -15.47 1.92
CA LEU A 141 1.71 -16.53 0.89
C LEU A 141 3.01 -16.42 0.08
N LEU A 142 3.54 -15.21 -0.12
CA LEU A 142 4.79 -14.96 -0.84
C LEU A 142 6.06 -15.17 0.00
N TRP A 143 5.94 -15.32 1.31
CA TRP A 143 7.11 -15.48 2.18
C TRP A 143 8.01 -16.67 1.80
N PRO A 144 7.50 -17.88 1.48
CA PRO A 144 8.33 -18.98 1.04
C PRO A 144 9.17 -18.65 -0.22
N ILE A 145 8.60 -17.88 -1.14
CA ILE A 145 9.32 -17.37 -2.33
C ILE A 145 10.43 -16.42 -1.89
N LYS A 146 10.11 -15.39 -1.10
CA LYS A 146 11.11 -14.44 -0.60
C LYS A 146 12.23 -15.15 0.18
N LYS A 147 11.88 -16.15 0.98
CA LYS A 147 12.83 -16.98 1.75
C LYS A 147 13.77 -17.75 0.84
N LYS A 148 13.26 -18.34 -0.24
CA LYS A 148 14.05 -19.12 -1.21
C LYS A 148 15.04 -18.25 -1.98
N TYR A 149 14.61 -17.08 -2.44
CA TYR A 149 15.41 -16.20 -3.30
C TYR A 149 16.21 -15.13 -2.55
N GLY A 150 15.98 -14.99 -1.24
CA GLY A 150 16.80 -14.17 -0.35
C GLY A 150 16.93 -12.73 -0.86
N ASN A 151 18.16 -12.23 -0.90
CA ASN A 151 18.45 -10.83 -1.21
C ASN A 151 18.50 -10.52 -2.72
N SER A 152 18.40 -11.54 -3.57
CA SER A 152 18.33 -11.37 -5.03
C SER A 152 16.97 -10.91 -5.53
N ILE A 153 15.95 -10.88 -4.66
CA ILE A 153 14.64 -10.26 -4.94
C ILE A 153 14.19 -9.48 -3.70
N SER A 154 13.88 -8.20 -3.87
CA SER A 154 13.31 -7.36 -2.81
C SER A 154 11.82 -7.67 -2.61
N TRP A 155 11.26 -7.30 -1.47
CA TRP A 155 9.80 -7.29 -1.33
C TRP A 155 9.16 -6.31 -2.30
N ALA A 156 9.76 -5.13 -2.51
CA ALA A 156 9.25 -4.14 -3.45
C ALA A 156 9.05 -4.71 -4.86
N ASP A 157 10.04 -5.41 -5.41
CA ASP A 157 9.90 -6.05 -6.72
C ASP A 157 8.99 -7.28 -6.68
N LEU A 158 9.08 -8.12 -5.63
CA LEU A 158 8.25 -9.32 -5.52
C LEU A 158 6.76 -9.00 -5.48
N LEU A 159 6.37 -7.95 -4.75
CA LEU A 159 4.97 -7.50 -4.67
C LEU A 159 4.42 -7.06 -6.03
N ILE A 160 5.25 -6.46 -6.88
CA ILE A 160 4.81 -6.01 -8.21
C ILE A 160 4.88 -7.15 -9.24
N LEU A 161 5.96 -7.93 -9.24
CA LEU A 161 6.13 -9.07 -10.14
C LEU A 161 5.00 -10.08 -10.00
N THR A 162 4.55 -10.35 -8.78
CA THR A 162 3.53 -11.37 -8.52
C THR A 162 2.22 -11.07 -9.25
N GLY A 163 1.78 -9.80 -9.32
CA GLY A 163 0.59 -9.42 -10.08
C GLY A 163 0.73 -9.64 -11.58
N ASN A 164 1.91 -9.33 -12.14
CA ASN A 164 2.20 -9.64 -13.54
C ASN A 164 2.14 -11.14 -13.82
N ILE A 165 2.77 -11.97 -12.97
CA ILE A 165 2.72 -13.43 -13.11
C ILE A 165 1.31 -13.97 -12.91
N ALA A 166 0.51 -13.37 -12.02
CA ALA A 166 -0.88 -13.73 -11.84
C ALA A 166 -1.72 -13.50 -13.11
N ILE A 167 -1.61 -12.32 -13.73
CA ILE A 167 -2.29 -12.03 -15.01
C ILE A 167 -1.85 -13.03 -16.09
N GLU A 168 -0.54 -13.23 -16.24
CA GLU A 168 0.03 -14.17 -17.21
C GLU A 168 -0.48 -15.60 -16.99
N SER A 169 -0.50 -16.07 -15.74
CA SER A 169 -0.95 -17.42 -15.37
C SER A 169 -2.42 -17.70 -15.71
N MET A 170 -3.23 -16.66 -15.78
CA MET A 170 -4.65 -16.72 -16.14
C MET A 170 -4.90 -16.39 -17.63
N GLY A 171 -3.84 -16.35 -18.45
CA GLY A 171 -3.91 -16.10 -19.89
C GLY A 171 -4.07 -14.64 -20.29
N GLY A 172 -3.96 -13.70 -19.34
CA GLY A 172 -4.00 -12.27 -19.62
C GLY A 172 -2.70 -11.74 -20.23
N PRO A 173 -2.75 -10.64 -20.99
CA PRO A 173 -1.57 -10.05 -21.61
C PRO A 173 -0.68 -9.35 -20.57
N VAL A 174 0.64 -9.46 -20.74
CA VAL A 174 1.64 -8.72 -19.97
C VAL A 174 2.60 -8.04 -20.93
N PHE A 175 2.76 -6.72 -20.80
CA PHE A 175 3.66 -5.94 -21.65
C PHE A 175 5.15 -6.22 -21.35
N GLY A 176 5.47 -6.40 -20.07
CA GLY A 176 6.82 -6.65 -19.58
C GLY A 176 6.91 -6.40 -18.08
N PHE A 177 8.09 -6.65 -17.50
CA PHE A 177 8.40 -6.33 -16.11
C PHE A 177 9.83 -5.81 -16.00
N GLY A 178 10.03 -4.77 -15.19
CA GLY A 178 11.34 -4.25 -14.83
C GLY A 178 11.51 -4.27 -13.31
N GLY A 179 12.56 -4.92 -12.84
CA GLY A 179 12.98 -4.91 -11.43
C GLY A 179 13.95 -3.78 -11.10
N GLY A 180 14.45 -3.76 -9.87
CA GLY A 180 15.43 -2.79 -9.37
C GLY A 180 14.93 -1.94 -8.21
N ARG A 181 13.74 -2.21 -7.67
CA ARG A 181 13.20 -1.52 -6.48
C ARG A 181 13.85 -2.07 -5.23
N ALA A 182 14.68 -1.28 -4.55
CA ALA A 182 15.28 -1.69 -3.28
C ALA A 182 14.25 -1.60 -2.12
N ASP A 183 14.37 -2.48 -1.13
CA ASP A 183 13.53 -2.42 0.08
C ASP A 183 13.95 -1.28 1.01
N ILE A 184 12.97 -0.64 1.64
CA ILE A 184 13.15 0.22 2.83
C ILE A 184 13.04 -0.60 4.12
N TRP A 185 13.49 -0.10 5.28
CA TRP A 185 13.60 -0.90 6.51
C TRP A 185 12.73 -0.44 7.69
N HIS A 186 12.00 0.65 7.51
CA HIS A 186 11.00 1.14 8.45
C HIS A 186 9.93 1.94 7.65
N PRO A 187 8.80 2.33 8.27
CA PRO A 187 7.80 3.19 7.62
C PRO A 187 8.38 4.49 7.05
N GLU A 188 7.83 4.95 5.94
CA GLU A 188 8.03 6.32 5.44
C GLU A 188 7.21 7.28 6.31
N GLU A 189 7.88 8.27 6.90
CA GLU A 189 7.25 9.25 7.81
C GLU A 189 6.91 10.58 7.11
N ASP A 190 7.38 10.74 5.88
CA ASP A 190 7.35 12.00 5.14
C ASP A 190 6.21 12.10 4.12
N ILE A 191 5.25 11.17 4.18
CA ILE A 191 4.08 11.16 3.31
C ILE A 191 2.85 11.70 4.06
N TYR A 192 2.33 12.83 3.59
CA TYR A 192 1.04 13.35 4.06
C TYR A 192 -0.10 12.56 3.42
N TRP A 193 -0.80 11.73 4.20
CA TRP A 193 -1.96 10.93 3.74
C TRP A 193 -3.32 11.61 3.94
N GLY A 194 -3.35 12.76 4.60
CA GLY A 194 -4.54 13.47 5.05
C GLY A 194 -4.40 13.90 6.52
N ALA A 195 -5.28 14.78 6.97
CA ALA A 195 -5.29 15.30 8.34
C ALA A 195 -6.36 14.64 9.24
N GLU A 196 -7.13 13.70 8.69
CA GLU A 196 -8.19 12.99 9.42
C GLU A 196 -7.59 12.09 10.51
N ASP A 197 -8.29 12.03 11.64
CA ASP A 197 -7.96 11.21 12.80
C ASP A 197 -8.78 9.91 12.88
N GLU A 198 -9.67 9.67 11.91
CA GLU A 198 -10.47 8.46 11.78
C GLU A 198 -10.27 7.78 10.42
N TRP A 199 -10.25 6.45 10.42
CA TRP A 199 -10.27 5.67 9.19
C TRP A 199 -11.56 5.91 8.42
N LEU A 200 -11.45 6.01 7.10
CA LEU A 200 -12.54 6.31 6.16
C LEU A 200 -13.17 7.71 6.33
N GLY A 201 -12.56 8.59 7.14
CA GLY A 201 -12.92 10.01 7.16
C GLY A 201 -12.63 10.70 5.83
N ASP A 202 -13.44 11.72 5.50
CA ASP A 202 -13.44 12.42 4.20
C ASP A 202 -13.26 13.94 4.30
N ASN A 203 -12.74 14.45 5.43
CA ASN A 203 -12.52 15.88 5.66
C ASN A 203 -11.32 16.43 4.85
N ARG A 204 -11.45 16.34 3.53
CA ARG A 204 -10.43 16.64 2.51
C ARG A 204 -11.01 17.25 1.24
N TYR A 205 -12.30 17.60 1.24
CA TYR A 205 -12.97 18.25 0.11
C TYR A 205 -13.27 19.71 0.43
N GLY A 206 -13.19 20.55 -0.60
CA GLY A 206 -13.80 21.88 -0.64
C GLY A 206 -15.28 21.83 -1.02
N ASP A 207 -15.68 22.69 -1.95
CA ASP A 207 -17.09 22.84 -2.34
C ASP A 207 -17.59 21.74 -3.29
N THR A 208 -16.67 21.17 -4.09
CA THR A 208 -16.98 20.16 -5.12
C THR A 208 -16.13 18.91 -4.97
N ARG A 209 -16.48 17.84 -5.72
CA ARG A 209 -15.67 16.61 -5.78
C ARG A 209 -14.34 16.77 -6.52
N GLN A 210 -14.15 17.87 -7.25
CA GLN A 210 -12.86 18.22 -7.86
C GLN A 210 -11.97 19.00 -6.88
N ASP A 211 -12.56 19.57 -5.83
CA ASP A 211 -11.85 20.28 -4.77
C ASP A 211 -11.26 19.32 -3.72
N LEU A 212 -10.79 18.15 -4.16
CA LEU A 212 -10.02 17.25 -3.31
C LEU A 212 -8.70 17.96 -2.92
N GLN A 213 -8.35 17.94 -1.63
CA GLN A 213 -7.20 18.65 -1.10
C GLN A 213 -5.90 18.16 -1.76
N ASN A 214 -5.09 19.07 -2.29
CA ASN A 214 -3.75 18.72 -2.77
C ASN A 214 -2.79 18.41 -1.60
N PRO A 215 -1.89 17.41 -1.73
CA PRO A 215 -1.64 16.57 -2.91
C PRO A 215 -2.45 15.27 -2.95
N LEU A 216 -3.47 15.09 -2.10
CA LEU A 216 -4.17 13.81 -1.91
C LEU A 216 -4.82 13.31 -3.20
N ALA A 217 -4.87 11.98 -3.35
CA ALA A 217 -5.40 11.29 -4.53
C ALA A 217 -6.40 10.19 -4.18
N ALA A 218 -6.90 10.16 -2.94
CA ALA A 218 -7.93 9.23 -2.47
C ALA A 218 -9.05 9.98 -1.76
N VAL A 219 -10.29 9.54 -1.94
CA VAL A 219 -11.50 10.23 -1.44
C VAL A 219 -11.69 10.14 0.07
N GLN A 220 -11.08 9.15 0.71
CA GLN A 220 -11.18 8.91 2.16
C GLN A 220 -9.86 8.39 2.72
N MET A 221 -9.61 8.63 4.01
CA MET A 221 -8.42 8.13 4.70
C MET A 221 -8.41 6.60 4.71
N GLY A 222 -7.32 6.00 4.22
CA GLY A 222 -7.17 4.55 4.21
C GLY A 222 -7.79 3.82 3.01
N LEU A 223 -8.29 4.56 2.01
CA LEU A 223 -8.64 4.03 0.68
C LEU A 223 -7.49 4.23 -0.32
N ILE A 224 -7.43 3.38 -1.33
CA ILE A 224 -6.49 3.55 -2.45
C ILE A 224 -6.97 4.66 -3.39
N TYR A 225 -8.21 4.61 -3.87
CA TYR A 225 -8.78 5.62 -4.78
C TYR A 225 -10.14 6.14 -4.29
N VAL A 226 -11.20 5.37 -4.53
CA VAL A 226 -12.59 5.76 -4.33
C VAL A 226 -13.30 4.78 -3.41
N ASN A 227 -14.44 5.19 -2.86
CA ASN A 227 -15.28 4.31 -2.06
C ASN A 227 -16.07 3.35 -2.98
N PRO A 228 -15.98 2.01 -2.80
CA PRO A 228 -16.65 1.04 -3.66
C PRO A 228 -18.18 1.07 -3.57
N GLN A 229 -18.75 1.70 -2.54
CA GLN A 229 -20.20 1.90 -2.38
C GLN A 229 -20.68 3.25 -2.94
N GLY A 230 -19.78 4.01 -3.58
CA GLY A 230 -20.03 5.38 -4.02
C GLY A 230 -19.71 6.41 -2.92
N PRO A 231 -19.74 7.71 -3.26
CA PRO A 231 -19.28 8.79 -2.38
C PRO A 231 -20.03 8.77 -1.05
N ASN A 232 -19.30 8.62 0.06
CA ASN A 232 -19.89 8.55 1.41
C ASN A 232 -20.99 7.48 1.56
N ALA A 233 -20.78 6.33 0.90
CA ALA A 233 -21.72 5.22 0.82
C ALA A 233 -23.07 5.57 0.14
N ASN A 234 -23.12 6.65 -0.64
CA ASN A 234 -24.22 6.94 -1.55
C ASN A 234 -24.01 6.20 -2.89
N PRO A 235 -24.86 5.23 -3.25
CA PRO A 235 -24.68 4.39 -4.44
C PRO A 235 -25.08 5.09 -5.74
N ASP A 236 -24.68 6.36 -5.91
CA ASP A 236 -24.87 7.12 -7.14
C ASP A 236 -23.66 6.90 -8.08
N PRO A 237 -23.83 6.19 -9.21
CA PRO A 237 -22.74 5.90 -10.13
C PRO A 237 -22.22 7.15 -10.85
N LEU A 238 -23.04 8.19 -11.06
CA LEU A 238 -22.60 9.41 -11.73
C LEU A 238 -21.72 10.26 -10.80
N LEU A 239 -22.05 10.29 -9.51
CA LEU A 239 -21.17 10.91 -8.52
C LEU A 239 -19.89 10.09 -8.32
N SER A 240 -19.98 8.76 -8.27
CA SER A 240 -18.80 7.90 -8.21
C SER A 240 -17.88 8.08 -9.42
N ALA A 241 -18.42 8.31 -10.61
CA ALA A 241 -17.62 8.53 -11.82
C ALA A 241 -16.79 9.83 -11.74
N GLN A 242 -17.27 10.86 -11.03
CA GLN A 242 -16.52 12.10 -10.80
C GLN A 242 -15.31 11.83 -9.90
N ASP A 243 -15.51 11.10 -8.81
CA ASP A 243 -14.44 10.68 -7.91
C ASP A 243 -13.40 9.80 -8.60
N ILE A 244 -13.85 8.86 -9.42
CA ILE A 244 -12.97 7.97 -10.20
C ILE A 244 -12.07 8.81 -11.09
N ARG A 245 -12.64 9.74 -11.88
CA ARG A 245 -11.86 10.60 -12.76
C ARG A 245 -10.87 11.47 -11.98
N GLU A 246 -11.31 12.09 -10.89
CA GLU A 246 -10.47 12.97 -10.07
C GLU A 246 -9.28 12.21 -9.48
N THR A 247 -9.55 11.09 -8.82
CA THR A 247 -8.51 10.30 -8.13
C THR A 247 -7.54 9.66 -9.11
N PHE A 248 -8.02 9.02 -10.18
CA PHE A 248 -7.15 8.41 -11.19
C PHE A 248 -6.29 9.44 -11.93
N SER A 249 -6.83 10.63 -12.24
CA SER A 249 -6.06 11.73 -12.84
C SER A 249 -4.89 12.17 -11.94
N ARG A 250 -5.14 12.28 -10.63
CA ARG A 250 -4.08 12.55 -9.64
C ARG A 250 -3.09 11.40 -9.46
N MET A 251 -3.38 10.22 -10.02
CA MET A 251 -2.48 9.07 -10.07
C MET A 251 -1.93 8.80 -11.48
N ALA A 252 -1.89 9.84 -12.32
CA ALA A 252 -1.33 9.83 -13.67
C ALA A 252 -2.08 8.94 -14.68
N MET A 253 -3.36 8.66 -14.45
CA MET A 253 -4.19 7.89 -15.38
C MET A 253 -5.24 8.80 -16.03
N ASN A 254 -5.31 8.75 -17.37
CA ASN A 254 -6.38 9.39 -18.13
C ASN A 254 -7.65 8.51 -18.17
N ASP A 255 -8.71 8.98 -18.84
CA ASP A 255 -9.99 8.27 -18.92
C ASP A 255 -9.86 6.87 -19.58
N GLU A 256 -9.05 6.72 -20.64
CA GLU A 256 -8.85 5.43 -21.31
C GLU A 256 -8.12 4.43 -20.40
N GLU A 257 -7.04 4.88 -19.76
CA GLU A 257 -6.24 4.09 -18.82
C GLU A 257 -7.07 3.68 -17.60
N THR A 258 -7.90 4.58 -17.09
CA THR A 258 -8.78 4.35 -15.93
C THR A 258 -9.79 3.26 -16.22
N VAL A 259 -10.44 3.30 -17.38
CA VAL A 259 -11.39 2.26 -17.81
C VAL A 259 -10.66 0.93 -18.02
N ALA A 260 -9.51 0.94 -18.69
CA ALA A 260 -8.72 -0.26 -18.94
C ALA A 260 -8.26 -0.94 -17.63
N LEU A 261 -7.76 -0.17 -16.66
CA LEU A 261 -7.35 -0.68 -15.34
C LEU A 261 -8.53 -1.25 -14.55
N THR A 262 -9.64 -0.52 -14.50
CA THR A 262 -10.81 -0.94 -13.71
C THR A 262 -11.47 -2.19 -14.31
N ALA A 263 -11.75 -2.18 -15.61
CA ALA A 263 -12.36 -3.32 -16.29
C ALA A 263 -11.41 -4.53 -16.36
N GLY A 264 -10.13 -4.29 -16.68
CA GLY A 264 -9.12 -5.35 -16.74
C GLY A 264 -8.86 -5.99 -15.37
N GLY A 265 -8.73 -5.19 -14.31
CA GLY A 265 -8.55 -5.68 -12.95
C GLY A 265 -9.75 -6.50 -12.46
N HIS A 266 -10.96 -5.98 -12.63
CA HIS A 266 -12.19 -6.66 -12.20
C HIS A 266 -12.63 -7.83 -13.10
N THR A 267 -11.89 -8.13 -14.17
CA THR A 267 -12.05 -9.39 -14.92
C THR A 267 -11.61 -10.60 -14.08
N PHE A 268 -10.79 -10.40 -13.04
CA PHE A 268 -10.22 -11.46 -12.21
C PHE A 268 -10.73 -11.41 -10.78
N GLY A 269 -10.96 -12.60 -10.20
CA GLY A 269 -11.26 -12.76 -8.77
C GLY A 269 -12.69 -12.37 -8.38
N LYS A 270 -12.83 -11.83 -7.16
CA LYS A 270 -14.10 -11.46 -6.52
C LYS A 270 -13.83 -10.57 -5.29
N ALA A 271 -14.88 -9.94 -4.78
CA ALA A 271 -14.89 -9.33 -3.45
C ALA A 271 -15.35 -10.34 -2.37
N HIS A 272 -15.05 -10.03 -1.11
CA HIS A 272 -15.43 -10.84 0.06
C HIS A 272 -16.19 -9.97 1.06
N GLY A 273 -17.42 -10.37 1.38
CA GLY A 273 -18.29 -9.68 2.34
C GLY A 273 -19.27 -10.65 3.02
N ALA A 274 -18.88 -11.91 3.17
CA ALA A 274 -19.67 -12.88 3.92
C ALA A 274 -19.69 -12.47 5.40
N SER A 275 -20.88 -12.24 5.95
CA SER A 275 -21.08 -12.21 7.40
C SER A 275 -21.08 -13.65 7.92
N LEU A 276 -20.47 -13.86 9.09
CA LEU A 276 -20.73 -15.05 9.90
C LEU A 276 -22.16 -15.01 10.47
#